data_AF-A0A4R6ULS3-F1
#
_entry.id   AF-A0A4R6ULS3-F1
#
_cell.length_a   1.000
_cell.length_b   1.000
_cell.length_c   1.000
_cell.angle_alpha   90.00
_cell.angle_beta   90.00
_cell.angle_gamma   90.00
#
_symmetry.space_group_name_H-M   'P 1'
#
loop_
_entity.id
_entity.type
_entity.pdbx_description
1 polymer ?
#
loop_
_entity_poly.entity_id
_entity_poly.type
_entity_poly.pdbx_seq_one_letter_code
_entity_poly.pdbx_strand_id
1 'polypeptide(L)'
;MAKRCGQPRANGKSCRYFLNAQGLCPYHDGAGRQMAASKRRRFWPWLFFAAITWFIFSDDDVRPDIEDSLRNEVQQAIAHFRQDPDKTIVELQQIIERESAHETPDAEQLSWLWQQLAAQHERRWHWYLALQAWSQAARYQDDDVQRLHRSKLERHFREMQAERNFQQRYVANRDAGPARTLTKTVLIANVFVDLTGDEHWGNKERLLALQAQQHMRDWLLTRQHRYRDGELNFISQTFTAQSSEFTGFHKAFRGRAILSSLIYGEEHDGLKRLYASLLERDDIDQVALMLHYPKTDRSFAFRCFYHQRPDKKPPAKPLSLHRCDDELAVITHKLEHNNWPRVAVTQTHELLHLFGAADLYNIRDAATFATTDIMHYAYPRLQDTDIQPLTAWAIGWLDDMPETPFPIEDQ
;
A
#
# COMPACT_ATOMS: atom_id res chain seq x y z
N MET A 1 29.59 -59.16 -15.59
CA MET A 1 30.30 -58.97 -16.87
C MET A 1 29.44 -58.15 -17.82
N ALA A 2 30.03 -57.09 -18.37
CA ALA A 2 29.68 -56.34 -19.58
C ALA A 2 28.32 -55.60 -19.75
N LYS A 3 28.48 -54.27 -19.80
CA LYS A 3 27.66 -53.18 -20.37
C LYS A 3 26.88 -53.50 -21.65
N ARG A 4 25.77 -52.77 -21.87
CA ARG A 4 25.64 -51.80 -22.99
C ARG A 4 24.44 -50.85 -22.82
N CYS A 5 24.71 -49.56 -23.06
CA CYS A 5 23.74 -48.48 -23.20
C CYS A 5 23.07 -48.49 -24.58
N GLY A 6 21.84 -47.98 -24.64
CA GLY A 6 21.16 -47.55 -25.87
C GLY A 6 19.94 -46.67 -25.54
N GLN A 7 20.07 -45.36 -25.74
CA GLN A 7 18.96 -44.38 -25.85
C GLN A 7 18.33 -44.45 -27.27
N PRO A 8 17.32 -43.63 -27.65
CA PRO A 8 16.04 -43.28 -27.01
C PRO A 8 14.84 -43.36 -28.00
N ARG A 9 13.59 -43.27 -27.53
CA ARG A 9 12.36 -42.78 -28.23
C ARG A 9 11.18 -42.83 -27.24
N ALA A 10 10.60 -41.70 -26.85
CA ALA A 10 9.55 -40.91 -27.51
C ALA A 10 8.13 -41.48 -27.31
N ASN A 11 7.20 -40.56 -26.99
CA ASN A 11 5.75 -40.71 -26.68
C ASN A 11 5.46 -40.99 -25.20
N GLY A 12 4.71 -40.21 -24.43
CA GLY A 12 3.81 -39.08 -24.69
C GLY A 12 2.88 -38.91 -23.48
N LYS A 13 2.17 -37.77 -23.41
CA LYS A 13 1.19 -37.31 -22.38
C LYS A 13 1.83 -36.45 -21.26
N SER A 14 1.94 -35.13 -21.42
CA SER A 14 0.89 -34.09 -21.35
C SER A 14 0.24 -33.92 -19.97
N CYS A 15 0.76 -32.97 -19.19
CA CYS A 15 -0.02 -32.18 -18.24
C CYS A 15 0.38 -30.72 -18.45
N ARG A 16 -0.44 -29.96 -19.19
CA ARG A 16 -0.34 -28.51 -19.29
C ARG A 16 -1.08 -27.94 -18.08
N TYR A 17 -0.34 -27.41 -17.11
CA TYR A 17 -0.88 -26.39 -16.21
C TYR A 17 -0.59 -25.03 -16.85
N PHE A 18 -1.65 -24.34 -17.26
CA PHE A 18 -1.61 -22.93 -17.59
C PHE A 18 -1.46 -22.15 -16.28
N LEU A 19 -0.25 -21.64 -16.03
CA LEU A 19 -0.01 -20.61 -15.03
C LEU A 19 0.06 -19.28 -15.79
N ASN A 20 -0.98 -18.48 -15.62
CA ASN A 20 -1.06 -17.14 -16.18
C ASN A 20 -0.19 -16.22 -15.29
N ALA A 21 1.02 -15.94 -15.75
CA ALA A 21 1.98 -15.08 -15.07
C ALA A 21 2.04 -13.73 -15.79
N GLN A 22 1.30 -12.74 -15.30
CA GLN A 22 1.50 -11.33 -15.65
C GLN A 22 1.25 -10.46 -14.41
N GLY A 23 2.27 -10.38 -13.56
CA GLY A 23 2.46 -9.23 -12.67
C GLY A 23 3.47 -8.30 -13.34
N LEU A 24 2.98 -7.22 -13.93
CA LEU A 24 3.80 -6.19 -14.56
C LEU A 24 4.15 -5.12 -13.51
N CYS A 25 5.37 -5.19 -12.98
CA CYS A 25 6.12 -3.97 -12.65
C CYS A 25 6.90 -3.55 -13.91
N PRO A 26 7.04 -2.26 -14.23
CA PRO A 26 7.86 -1.84 -15.35
C PRO A 26 9.33 -2.22 -15.10
N TYR A 27 9.84 -3.10 -15.97
CA TYR A 27 11.21 -3.58 -15.96
C TYR A 27 12.10 -2.55 -16.66
N HIS A 28 13.07 -1.98 -15.95
CA HIS A 28 14.18 -1.26 -16.55
C HIS A 28 15.24 -2.28 -16.96
N ASP A 29 15.42 -2.47 -18.27
CA ASP A 29 16.48 -3.29 -18.84
C ASP A 29 17.86 -2.63 -18.63
N GLY A 30 18.65 -3.20 -17.72
CA GLY A 30 20.07 -2.92 -17.57
C GLY A 30 20.90 -3.99 -18.26
N ALA A 31 21.17 -3.83 -19.56
CA ALA A 31 22.19 -4.60 -20.27
C ALA A 31 23.39 -3.70 -20.56
N GLY A 32 24.45 -3.88 -19.76
CA GLY A 32 25.75 -3.30 -20.04
C GLY A 32 26.36 -3.87 -21.31
N ARG A 33 26.66 -3.00 -22.28
CA ARG A 33 27.74 -3.19 -23.24
C ARG A 33 28.57 -1.91 -23.31
N GLN A 34 29.84 -2.04 -22.99
CA GLN A 34 30.86 -1.07 -23.33
C GLN A 34 30.88 -0.88 -24.85
N MET A 35 30.69 0.35 -25.33
CA MET A 35 31.19 0.76 -26.64
C MET A 35 31.78 2.17 -26.58
N ALA A 36 32.88 2.29 -27.29
CA ALA A 36 33.85 3.37 -27.30
C ALA A 36 33.27 4.73 -27.71
N ALA A 37 33.95 5.76 -27.21
CA ALA A 37 33.71 7.16 -27.52
C ALA A 37 33.77 7.45 -29.03
N SER A 38 32.74 8.13 -29.54
CA SER A 38 32.88 8.95 -30.74
C SER A 38 32.26 10.33 -30.51
N LYS A 39 33.07 11.36 -30.72
CA LYS A 39 32.66 12.77 -30.72
C LYS A 39 31.74 13.01 -31.92
N ARG A 40 30.56 13.61 -31.72
CA ARG A 40 30.10 14.84 -32.42
C ARG A 40 28.63 15.20 -32.16
N ARG A 41 28.43 16.53 -32.13
CA ARG A 41 27.20 17.33 -32.33
C ARG A 41 26.17 17.38 -31.19
N ARG A 42 26.36 18.38 -30.33
CA ARG A 42 25.28 19.09 -29.62
C ARG A 42 24.37 19.75 -30.63
N PHE A 43 23.08 19.41 -30.67
CA PHE A 43 22.01 20.32 -31.13
C PHE A 43 20.62 19.81 -30.68
N TRP A 44 20.02 20.55 -29.75
CA TRP A 44 18.59 20.73 -29.41
C TRP A 44 17.56 19.56 -29.45
N PRO A 45 17.44 18.78 -28.36
CA PRO A 45 16.26 17.92 -28.11
C PRO A 45 15.16 18.60 -27.25
N TRP A 46 15.49 19.68 -26.55
CA TRP A 46 14.60 20.26 -25.52
C TRP A 46 13.38 20.99 -26.06
N LEU A 47 13.49 21.64 -27.22
CA LEU A 47 12.34 22.34 -27.83
C LEU A 47 11.39 21.40 -28.57
N PHE A 48 11.87 20.24 -29.03
CA PHE A 48 11.01 19.22 -29.62
C PHE A 48 10.21 18.47 -28.54
N PHE A 49 10.82 18.22 -27.37
CA PHE A 49 10.10 17.68 -26.21
C PHE A 49 9.09 18.66 -25.64
N ALA A 50 9.43 19.95 -25.51
CA ALA A 50 8.50 20.98 -25.06
C ALA A 50 7.30 21.14 -26.02
N ALA A 51 7.52 21.09 -27.34
CA ALA A 51 6.47 21.14 -28.34
C ALA A 51 5.56 19.89 -28.32
N ILE A 52 6.09 18.69 -28.08
CA ILE A 52 5.28 17.47 -27.96
C ILE A 52 4.46 17.47 -26.67
N THR A 53 5.01 17.94 -25.54
CA THR A 53 4.19 18.14 -24.33
C THR A 53 3.15 19.23 -24.52
N TRP A 54 3.47 20.33 -25.23
CA TRP A 54 2.47 21.34 -25.54
C TRP A 54 1.37 20.75 -26.43
N PHE A 55 1.70 20.02 -27.49
CA PHE A 55 0.72 19.43 -28.43
C PHE A 55 -0.15 18.31 -27.83
N ILE A 56 0.34 17.57 -26.82
CA ILE A 56 -0.46 16.56 -26.10
C ILE A 56 -1.39 17.21 -25.05
N PHE A 57 -1.11 18.44 -24.62
CA PHE A 57 -1.95 19.22 -23.70
C PHE A 57 -2.63 20.44 -24.36
N SER A 58 -2.48 20.59 -25.68
CA SER A 58 -3.04 21.67 -26.51
C SER A 58 -3.85 21.09 -27.67
N ASP A 59 -4.46 19.93 -27.49
CA ASP A 59 -5.71 19.72 -28.21
C ASP A 59 -6.59 20.92 -27.82
N ASP A 60 -7.06 21.65 -28.83
CA ASP A 60 -8.18 22.57 -28.72
C ASP A 60 -9.41 21.73 -28.35
N ASP A 61 -9.40 21.17 -27.13
CA ASP A 61 -10.54 20.56 -26.49
C ASP A 61 -11.61 21.62 -26.56
N VAL A 62 -12.72 21.27 -27.22
CA VAL A 62 -13.95 22.03 -27.18
C VAL A 62 -14.29 22.16 -25.70
N ARG A 63 -13.85 23.26 -25.10
CA ARG A 63 -14.08 23.50 -23.69
C ARG A 63 -15.56 23.75 -23.59
N PRO A 64 -16.26 23.04 -22.69
CA PRO A 64 -17.66 23.33 -22.47
C PRO A 64 -17.83 24.81 -22.15
N ASP A 65 -18.94 25.38 -22.61
CA ASP A 65 -19.29 26.79 -22.38
C ASP A 65 -19.71 26.98 -20.92
N ILE A 66 -18.74 26.86 -20.02
CA ILE A 66 -18.91 27.01 -18.57
C ILE A 66 -18.74 28.47 -18.21
N GLU A 67 -19.69 29.00 -17.44
CA GLU A 67 -19.64 30.34 -16.88
C GLU A 67 -18.29 30.61 -16.19
N ASP A 68 -17.66 31.75 -16.52
CA ASP A 68 -16.33 32.09 -16.01
C ASP A 68 -16.30 32.17 -14.47
N SER A 69 -17.41 32.58 -13.84
CA SER A 69 -17.53 32.66 -12.39
C SER A 69 -17.35 31.28 -11.73
N LEU A 70 -18.08 30.27 -12.21
CA LEU A 70 -17.99 28.89 -11.76
C LEU A 70 -16.62 28.30 -12.08
N ARG A 71 -16.09 28.55 -13.28
CA ARG A 71 -14.75 28.08 -13.67
C ARG A 71 -13.69 28.59 -12.69
N ASN A 72 -13.75 29.87 -12.34
CA ASN A 72 -12.83 30.48 -11.38
C ASN A 72 -12.98 29.88 -9.98
N GLU A 73 -14.21 29.64 -9.52
CA GLU A 73 -14.48 28.99 -8.23
C GLU A 73 -13.88 27.58 -8.17
N VAL A 74 -14.11 26.75 -9.20
CA VAL A 74 -13.54 25.41 -9.30
C VAL A 74 -12.02 25.43 -9.37
N GLN A 75 -11.42 26.38 -10.09
CA GLN A 75 -9.97 26.55 -10.12
C GLN A 75 -9.40 26.95 -8.75
N GLN A 76 -10.11 27.78 -7.99
CA GLN A 76 -9.74 28.11 -6.60
C GLN A 76 -9.80 26.86 -5.71
N ALA A 77 -10.86 26.06 -5.81
CA ALA A 77 -10.98 24.80 -5.07
C ALA A 77 -9.84 23.82 -5.42
N ILE A 78 -9.52 23.67 -6.72
CA ILE A 78 -8.43 22.80 -7.19
C ILE A 78 -7.05 23.34 -6.77
N ALA A 79 -6.88 24.66 -6.65
CA ALA A 79 -5.62 25.25 -6.19
C ALA A 79 -5.28 24.82 -4.75
N HIS A 80 -6.29 24.53 -3.92
CA HIS A 80 -6.12 24.01 -2.57
C HIS A 80 -5.60 22.56 -2.53
N PHE A 81 -5.69 21.79 -3.63
CA PHE A 81 -5.42 20.34 -3.62
C PHE A 81 -4.01 19.98 -3.13
N ARG A 82 -3.02 20.85 -3.35
CA ARG A 82 -1.64 20.60 -2.88
C ARG A 82 -1.52 20.71 -1.36
N GLN A 83 -2.34 21.53 -0.73
CA GLN A 83 -2.32 21.81 0.70
C GLN A 83 -3.29 20.91 1.44
N ASP A 84 -4.51 20.78 0.92
CA ASP A 84 -5.60 20.02 1.54
C ASP A 84 -6.46 19.33 0.46
N PRO A 85 -6.09 18.09 0.06
CA PRO A 85 -6.85 17.31 -0.91
C PRO A 85 -8.29 17.00 -0.45
N ASP A 86 -8.51 16.84 0.85
CA ASP A 86 -9.85 16.53 1.39
C ASP A 86 -10.77 17.74 1.24
N LYS A 87 -10.27 18.94 1.59
CA LYS A 87 -11.00 20.18 1.38
C LYS A 87 -11.37 20.40 -0.09
N THR A 88 -10.46 20.16 -1.03
CA THR A 88 -10.78 20.27 -2.47
C THR A 88 -11.94 19.37 -2.88
N ILE A 89 -11.97 18.11 -2.40
CA ILE A 89 -13.06 17.17 -2.70
C ILE A 89 -14.39 17.70 -2.14
N VAL A 90 -14.40 18.17 -0.90
CA VAL A 90 -15.59 18.74 -0.24
C VAL A 90 -16.10 19.98 -0.97
N GLU A 91 -15.21 20.92 -1.32
CA GLU A 91 -15.58 22.14 -2.07
C GLU A 91 -16.18 21.79 -3.44
N LEU A 92 -15.59 20.84 -4.18
CA LEU A 92 -16.14 20.39 -5.45
C LEU A 92 -17.51 19.71 -5.29
N GLN A 93 -17.70 18.90 -4.24
CA GLN A 93 -19.00 18.28 -3.94
C GLN A 93 -20.06 19.33 -3.62
N GLN A 94 -19.73 20.34 -2.82
CA GLN A 94 -20.64 21.44 -2.49
C GLN A 94 -21.04 22.25 -3.73
N ILE A 95 -20.09 22.52 -4.63
CA ILE A 95 -20.37 23.17 -5.92
C ILE A 95 -21.33 22.30 -6.74
N ILE A 96 -21.03 21.00 -6.90
CA ILE A 96 -21.90 20.05 -7.63
C ILE A 96 -23.32 20.02 -7.04
N GLU A 97 -23.45 19.92 -5.72
CA GLU A 97 -24.73 19.90 -5.02
C GLU A 97 -25.53 21.17 -5.29
N ARG A 98 -24.89 22.34 -5.17
CA ARG A 98 -25.51 23.64 -5.46
C ARG A 98 -26.00 23.74 -6.90
N GLU A 99 -25.14 23.44 -7.88
CA GLU A 99 -25.51 23.51 -9.30
C GLU A 99 -26.58 22.48 -9.68
N SER A 100 -26.59 21.32 -9.03
CA SER A 100 -27.60 20.28 -9.25
C SER A 100 -28.98 20.63 -8.67
N ALA A 101 -29.04 21.57 -7.73
CA ALA A 101 -30.26 22.00 -7.08
C ALA A 101 -31.02 23.11 -7.82
N HIS A 102 -30.47 23.63 -8.93
CA HIS A 102 -31.18 24.57 -9.80
C HIS A 102 -32.44 23.94 -10.41
N GLU A 103 -33.47 24.75 -10.69
CA GLU A 103 -34.72 24.25 -11.28
C GLU A 103 -34.48 23.58 -12.65
N THR A 104 -33.54 24.12 -13.41
CA THR A 104 -33.07 23.57 -14.68
C THR A 104 -31.54 23.46 -14.65
N PRO A 105 -30.98 22.37 -14.11
CA PRO A 105 -29.53 22.21 -14.05
C PRO A 105 -28.92 22.09 -15.45
N ASP A 106 -27.83 22.79 -15.69
CA ASP A 106 -27.07 22.68 -16.93
C ASP A 106 -26.32 21.34 -16.96
N ALA A 107 -26.69 20.47 -17.90
CA ALA A 107 -26.13 19.15 -18.04
C ALA A 107 -24.65 19.17 -18.45
N GLU A 108 -24.24 20.09 -19.33
CA GLU A 108 -22.85 20.21 -19.77
C GLU A 108 -21.97 20.69 -18.60
N GLN A 109 -22.47 21.64 -17.82
CA GLN A 109 -21.82 22.12 -16.61
C GLN A 109 -21.68 21.03 -15.55
N LEU A 110 -22.75 20.30 -15.25
CA LEU A 110 -22.71 19.22 -14.27
C LEU A 110 -21.81 18.08 -14.71
N SER A 111 -21.85 17.71 -16.00
CA SER A 111 -20.89 16.77 -16.59
C SER A 111 -19.47 17.21 -16.28
N TRP A 112 -19.09 18.44 -16.66
CA TRP A 112 -17.76 18.98 -16.44
C TRP A 112 -17.33 18.97 -14.96
N LEU A 113 -18.21 19.37 -14.04
CA LEU A 113 -17.92 19.36 -12.59
C LEU A 113 -17.62 17.94 -12.06
N TRP A 114 -18.42 16.95 -12.46
CA TRP A 114 -18.19 15.55 -12.09
C TRP A 114 -16.86 15.03 -12.65
N GLN A 115 -16.44 15.46 -13.84
CA GLN A 115 -15.13 15.12 -14.39
C GLN A 115 -13.99 15.74 -13.57
N GLN A 116 -14.14 16.97 -13.08
CA GLN A 116 -13.15 17.60 -12.20
C GLN A 116 -12.99 16.84 -10.89
N LEU A 117 -14.11 16.40 -10.29
CA LEU A 117 -14.12 15.57 -9.09
C LEU A 117 -13.45 14.21 -9.35
N ALA A 118 -13.78 13.56 -10.46
CA ALA A 118 -13.18 12.30 -10.87
C ALA A 118 -11.66 12.41 -11.01
N ALA A 119 -11.18 13.47 -11.67
CA ALA A 119 -9.75 13.75 -11.83
C ALA A 119 -9.04 13.93 -10.47
N GLN A 120 -9.68 14.53 -9.47
CA GLN A 120 -9.09 14.62 -8.13
C GLN A 120 -9.00 13.25 -7.46
N HIS A 121 -10.04 12.42 -7.56
CA HIS A 121 -9.98 11.04 -7.05
C HIS A 121 -8.90 10.21 -7.76
N GLU A 122 -8.72 10.34 -9.07
CA GLU A 122 -7.63 9.67 -9.81
C GLU A 122 -6.25 10.10 -9.31
N ARG A 123 -6.04 11.40 -9.06
CA ARG A 123 -4.78 11.92 -8.50
C ARG A 123 -4.44 11.34 -7.13
N ARG A 124 -5.46 10.96 -6.36
CA ARG A 124 -5.34 10.31 -5.03
C ARG A 124 -5.33 8.79 -5.10
N TRP A 125 -5.45 8.21 -6.31
CA TRP A 125 -5.61 6.77 -6.55
C TRP A 125 -6.87 6.18 -5.92
N HIS A 126 -7.93 6.99 -5.76
CA HIS A 126 -9.25 6.56 -5.32
C HIS A 126 -10.07 6.01 -6.49
N TRP A 127 -9.56 4.96 -7.14
CA TRP A 127 -10.03 4.52 -8.45
C TRP A 127 -11.54 4.23 -8.53
N TYR A 128 -12.12 3.63 -7.49
CA TYR A 128 -13.56 3.38 -7.44
C TYR A 128 -14.38 4.67 -7.35
N LEU A 129 -13.95 5.65 -6.53
CA LEU A 129 -14.63 6.94 -6.41
C LEU A 129 -14.50 7.76 -7.70
N ALA A 130 -13.35 7.70 -8.36
CA ALA A 130 -13.17 8.27 -9.69
C ALA A 130 -14.14 7.65 -10.70
N LEU A 131 -14.31 6.32 -10.71
CA LEU A 131 -15.27 5.63 -11.57
C LEU A 131 -16.71 6.03 -11.29
N GLN A 132 -17.08 6.20 -10.02
CA GLN A 132 -18.40 6.70 -9.64
C GLN A 132 -18.61 8.12 -10.18
N ALA A 133 -17.65 9.03 -9.99
CA ALA A 133 -17.74 10.39 -10.48
C ALA A 133 -17.82 10.46 -12.02
N TRP A 134 -17.01 9.68 -12.75
CA TRP A 134 -17.13 9.54 -14.22
C TRP A 134 -18.48 8.97 -14.65
N SER A 135 -19.04 8.05 -13.88
CA SER A 135 -20.37 7.50 -14.15
C SER A 135 -21.48 8.53 -13.92
N GLN A 136 -21.31 9.44 -12.97
CA GLN A 136 -22.23 10.58 -12.80
C GLN A 136 -22.10 11.59 -13.93
N ALA A 137 -20.88 11.94 -14.36
CA ALA A 137 -20.66 12.83 -15.50
C ALA A 137 -21.40 12.34 -16.75
N ALA A 138 -21.30 11.04 -17.03
CA ALA A 138 -21.95 10.38 -18.16
C ALA A 138 -23.49 10.37 -18.10
N ARG A 139 -24.11 10.59 -16.94
CA ARG A 139 -25.58 10.73 -16.86
C ARG A 139 -26.05 12.05 -17.46
N TYR A 140 -25.20 13.07 -17.46
CA TYR A 140 -25.50 14.37 -18.04
C TYR A 140 -25.02 14.46 -19.50
N GLN A 141 -23.84 13.89 -19.80
CA GLN A 141 -23.29 13.87 -21.15
C GLN A 141 -22.42 12.63 -21.35
N ASP A 142 -22.85 11.67 -22.18
CA ASP A 142 -22.07 10.46 -22.51
C ASP A 142 -21.53 10.56 -23.95
N ASP A 143 -20.35 11.14 -24.09
CA ASP A 143 -19.60 11.19 -25.34
C ASP A 143 -18.56 10.05 -25.45
N ASP A 144 -17.99 9.88 -26.65
CA ASP A 144 -17.01 8.81 -26.91
C ASP A 144 -15.73 8.93 -26.09
N VAL A 145 -15.31 10.16 -25.76
CA VAL A 145 -14.09 10.43 -24.99
C VAL A 145 -14.29 9.98 -23.55
N GLN A 146 -15.41 10.36 -22.93
CA GLN A 146 -15.78 9.93 -21.59
C GLN A 146 -15.95 8.41 -21.50
N ARG A 147 -16.64 7.79 -22.47
CA ARG A 147 -16.77 6.33 -22.54
C ARG A 147 -15.41 5.64 -22.60
N LEU A 148 -14.50 6.14 -23.43
CA LEU A 148 -13.16 5.59 -23.56
C LEU A 148 -12.35 5.74 -22.27
N HIS A 149 -12.40 6.90 -21.63
CA HIS A 149 -11.69 7.15 -20.37
C HIS A 149 -12.22 6.27 -19.24
N ARG A 150 -13.54 6.20 -19.05
CA ARG A 150 -14.19 5.32 -18.07
C ARG A 150 -13.80 3.86 -18.29
N SER A 151 -13.82 3.37 -19.53
CA SER A 151 -13.41 2.00 -19.86
C SER A 151 -11.94 1.70 -19.50
N LYS A 152 -11.03 2.65 -19.77
CA LYS A 152 -9.62 2.54 -19.37
C LYS A 152 -9.49 2.47 -17.85
N LEU A 153 -10.19 3.33 -17.13
CA LEU A 153 -10.17 3.38 -15.67
C LEU A 153 -10.78 2.12 -15.05
N GLU A 154 -11.87 1.58 -15.60
CA GLU A 154 -12.48 0.32 -15.15
C GLU A 154 -11.52 -0.85 -15.29
N ARG A 155 -10.82 -0.92 -16.44
CA ARG A 155 -9.79 -1.93 -16.65
C ARG A 155 -8.67 -1.80 -15.63
N HIS A 156 -8.17 -0.58 -15.41
CA HIS A 156 -7.12 -0.34 -14.41
C HIS A 156 -7.57 -0.73 -13.00
N PHE A 157 -8.80 -0.35 -12.61
CA PHE A 157 -9.39 -0.73 -11.34
C PHE A 157 -9.45 -2.25 -11.17
N ARG A 158 -9.87 -2.99 -12.21
CA ARG A 158 -9.90 -4.47 -12.22
C ARG A 158 -8.51 -5.09 -12.10
N GLU A 159 -7.50 -4.53 -12.76
CA GLU A 159 -6.11 -5.01 -12.68
C GLU A 159 -5.57 -4.87 -11.25
N MET A 160 -5.89 -3.76 -10.56
CA MET A 160 -5.54 -3.56 -9.16
C MET A 160 -6.28 -4.51 -8.19
N GLN A 161 -7.35 -5.18 -8.63
CA GLN A 161 -8.09 -6.17 -7.84
C GLN A 161 -7.54 -7.60 -7.96
N ALA A 162 -6.39 -7.83 -8.59
CA ALA A 162 -5.91 -9.19 -8.90
C ALA A 162 -5.77 -10.12 -7.66
N GLU A 163 -5.56 -9.56 -6.47
CA GLU A 163 -5.40 -10.31 -5.21
C GLU A 163 -6.72 -10.59 -4.47
N ARG A 164 -7.86 -10.03 -4.93
CA ARG A 164 -9.17 -10.06 -4.22
C ARG A 164 -9.78 -11.43 -3.99
N ASN A 165 -9.27 -12.51 -4.56
CA ASN A 165 -9.87 -13.84 -4.43
C ASN A 165 -9.13 -14.78 -3.49
N PHE A 166 -8.19 -14.26 -2.69
CA PHE A 166 -7.46 -15.07 -1.72
C PHE A 166 -8.30 -15.41 -0.48
N GLN A 167 -9.26 -14.56 -0.12
CA GLN A 167 -10.11 -14.73 1.06
C GLN A 167 -11.57 -14.36 0.79
N GLN A 168 -12.48 -15.02 1.51
CA GLN A 168 -13.94 -14.72 1.48
C GLN A 168 -14.40 -13.94 2.71
N ARG A 169 -13.54 -13.77 3.71
CA ARG A 169 -13.86 -13.20 5.02
C ARG A 169 -12.71 -12.32 5.49
N TYR A 170 -13.01 -11.35 6.34
CA TYR A 170 -11.99 -10.59 7.05
C TYR A 170 -11.58 -11.34 8.30
N VAL A 171 -10.29 -11.65 8.44
CA VAL A 171 -9.74 -12.31 9.64
C VAL A 171 -8.97 -11.27 10.43
N ALA A 172 -9.65 -10.67 11.41
CA ALA A 172 -9.02 -9.78 12.37
C ALA A 172 -8.26 -10.62 13.38
N ASN A 173 -7.07 -10.17 13.76
CA ASN A 173 -6.33 -10.73 14.88
C ASN A 173 -6.33 -9.71 16.01
N ARG A 174 -7.51 -9.16 16.32
CA ARG A 174 -7.68 -8.16 17.38
C ARG A 174 -7.26 -8.78 18.71
N ASP A 175 -6.58 -8.01 19.56
CA ASP A 175 -6.08 -8.47 20.86
C ASP A 175 -5.06 -9.62 20.81
N ALA A 176 -4.64 -10.05 19.62
CA ALA A 176 -3.63 -11.08 19.43
C ALA A 176 -2.21 -10.53 19.64
N GLY A 177 -1.30 -11.43 20.02
CA GLY A 177 0.13 -11.14 20.12
C GLY A 177 0.48 -10.12 21.20
N PRO A 178 1.77 -9.74 21.30
CA PRO A 178 2.27 -8.73 22.23
C PRO A 178 1.79 -7.30 21.89
N ALA A 179 1.51 -6.99 20.62
CA ALA A 179 1.06 -5.67 20.22
C ALA A 179 -0.42 -5.41 20.61
N ARG A 180 -1.29 -6.43 20.55
CA ARG A 180 -2.71 -6.43 20.96
C ARG A 180 -3.61 -5.42 20.25
N THR A 181 -3.50 -4.14 20.58
CA THR A 181 -4.36 -3.03 20.11
C THR A 181 -3.50 -1.78 19.91
N LEU A 182 -3.76 -0.91 18.96
CA LEU A 182 -2.91 0.27 18.75
C LEU A 182 -3.26 1.38 19.76
N THR A 183 -2.84 1.28 21.02
CA THR A 183 -3.31 2.18 22.09
C THR A 183 -2.21 2.47 23.11
N LYS A 184 -2.37 3.51 23.95
CA LYS A 184 -1.41 3.81 25.01
C LYS A 184 0.00 4.06 24.45
N THR A 185 1.05 3.68 25.18
CA THR A 185 2.44 3.93 24.77
C THR A 185 3.01 2.78 23.95
N VAL A 186 3.21 3.03 22.66
CA VAL A 186 3.80 2.09 21.69
C VAL A 186 5.24 2.45 21.42
N LEU A 187 6.16 1.54 21.73
CA LEU A 187 7.54 1.61 21.27
C LEU A 187 7.65 1.00 19.86
N ILE A 188 8.07 1.80 18.90
CA ILE A 188 8.46 1.32 17.57
C ILE A 188 9.99 1.12 17.57
N ALA A 189 10.42 -0.13 17.55
CA ALA A 189 11.82 -0.52 17.45
C ALA A 189 12.22 -0.67 15.97
N ASN A 190 12.91 0.34 15.44
CA ASN A 190 13.41 0.35 14.06
C ASN A 190 14.77 -0.34 13.99
N VAL A 191 14.82 -1.53 13.42
CA VAL A 191 16.07 -2.26 13.21
C VAL A 191 16.49 -2.14 11.76
N PHE A 192 17.58 -1.41 11.50
CA PHE A 192 18.19 -1.34 10.17
C PHE A 192 19.13 -2.52 9.97
N VAL A 193 18.81 -3.37 9.00
CA VAL A 193 19.63 -4.56 8.67
C VAL A 193 20.66 -4.16 7.62
N ASP A 194 21.93 -4.10 8.01
CA ASP A 194 23.05 -3.92 7.09
C ASP A 194 23.51 -5.31 6.59
N LEU A 195 23.58 -5.47 5.27
CA LEU A 195 24.03 -6.72 4.65
C LEU A 195 25.54 -6.69 4.47
N THR A 196 26.19 -7.84 4.58
CA THR A 196 27.61 -7.95 4.22
C THR A 196 27.82 -7.60 2.74
N GLY A 197 28.78 -6.71 2.46
CA GLY A 197 29.05 -6.19 1.13
C GLY A 197 28.65 -4.72 1.01
N ASP A 198 28.23 -4.31 -0.18
CA ASP A 198 27.94 -2.89 -0.51
C ASP A 198 26.47 -2.49 -0.23
N GLU A 199 25.63 -3.43 0.21
CA GLU A 199 24.20 -3.20 0.48
C GLU A 199 23.96 -2.86 1.95
N HIS A 200 24.22 -1.61 2.33
CA HIS A 200 24.00 -1.08 3.68
C HIS A 200 23.14 0.18 3.63
N TRP A 201 22.52 0.51 4.76
CA TRP A 201 21.75 1.74 4.88
C TRP A 201 22.67 2.94 5.08
N GLY A 202 22.64 3.90 4.15
CA GLY A 202 23.30 5.19 4.33
C GLY A 202 22.60 6.05 5.38
N ASN A 203 23.34 6.98 6.02
CA ASN A 203 22.76 7.90 7.01
C ASN A 203 21.57 8.70 6.47
N LYS A 204 21.62 9.11 5.19
CA LYS A 204 20.52 9.83 4.53
C LYS A 204 19.27 8.96 4.41
N GLU A 205 19.43 7.68 4.07
CA GLU A 205 18.30 6.76 3.92
C GLU A 205 17.67 6.45 5.28
N ARG A 206 18.49 6.22 6.32
CA ARG A 206 18.00 6.06 7.70
C ARG A 206 17.20 7.29 8.15
N LEU A 207 17.71 8.49 7.86
CA LEU A 207 16.99 9.73 8.19
C LEU A 207 15.64 9.83 7.46
N LEU A 208 15.59 9.49 6.17
CA LEU A 208 14.34 9.47 5.39
C LEU A 208 13.36 8.42 5.93
N ALA A 209 13.84 7.25 6.38
CA ALA A 209 13.01 6.21 6.97
C ALA A 209 12.35 6.69 8.27
N LEU A 210 13.12 7.38 9.11
CA LEU A 210 12.65 7.94 10.37
C LEU A 210 11.72 9.15 10.15
N GLN A 211 11.95 9.93 9.10
CA GLN A 211 11.00 10.98 8.67
C GLN A 211 9.68 10.35 8.21
N ALA A 212 9.72 9.31 7.36
CA ALA A 212 8.50 8.59 6.98
C ALA A 212 7.75 8.03 8.20
N GLN A 213 8.48 7.52 9.20
CA GLN A 213 7.91 7.01 10.45
C GLN A 213 7.28 8.13 11.29
N GLN A 214 7.91 9.30 11.35
CA GLN A 214 7.33 10.47 12.02
C GLN A 214 6.01 10.87 11.36
N HIS A 215 5.96 10.92 10.03
CA HIS A 215 4.74 11.22 9.28
C HIS A 215 3.63 10.17 9.52
N MET A 216 3.99 8.89 9.57
CA MET A 216 3.07 7.81 9.98
C MET A 216 2.49 8.06 11.36
N ARG A 217 3.32 8.37 12.36
CA ARG A 217 2.88 8.59 13.74
C ARG A 217 1.92 9.77 13.83
N ASP A 218 2.28 10.90 13.24
CA ASP A 218 1.45 12.11 13.26
C ASP A 218 0.11 11.87 12.55
N TRP A 219 0.13 11.11 11.46
CA TRP A 219 -1.08 10.69 10.76
C TRP A 219 -1.96 9.79 11.63
N LEU A 220 -1.39 8.75 12.28
CA LEU A 220 -2.13 7.85 13.17
C LEU A 220 -2.77 8.59 14.35
N LEU A 221 -2.02 9.49 15.00
CA LEU A 221 -2.54 10.32 16.09
C LEU A 221 -3.71 11.18 15.62
N THR A 222 -3.59 11.81 14.45
CA THR A 222 -4.66 12.61 13.85
C THR A 222 -5.92 11.77 13.57
N ARG A 223 -5.77 10.51 13.14
CA ARG A 223 -6.90 9.62 12.83
C ARG A 223 -7.55 9.02 14.08
N GLN A 224 -6.78 8.72 15.12
CA GLN A 224 -7.29 8.14 16.37
C GLN A 224 -8.41 8.98 16.99
N HIS A 225 -8.24 10.32 17.01
CA HIS A 225 -9.21 11.25 17.58
C HIS A 225 -10.62 11.16 16.98
N ARG A 226 -10.80 10.53 15.82
CA ARG A 226 -12.13 10.31 15.24
C ARG A 226 -12.89 9.15 15.86
N TYR A 227 -12.17 8.22 16.49
CA TYR A 227 -12.72 6.95 16.99
C TYR A 227 -12.76 6.90 18.50
N ARG A 228 -11.77 7.49 19.17
CA ARG A 228 -11.70 7.49 20.63
C ARG A 228 -10.91 8.66 21.17
N ASP A 229 -11.34 9.12 22.34
CA ASP A 229 -10.52 9.93 23.23
C ASP A 229 -9.59 8.99 24.00
N GLY A 230 -8.28 9.20 23.89
CA GLY A 230 -7.29 8.39 24.56
C GLY A 230 -5.87 8.78 24.18
N GLU A 231 -4.92 8.44 25.03
CA GLU A 231 -3.51 8.74 24.80
C GLU A 231 -2.89 7.60 23.99
N LEU A 232 -2.85 7.72 22.66
CA LEU A 232 -1.85 6.98 21.88
C LEU A 232 -0.57 7.81 21.91
N ASN A 233 0.52 7.18 22.32
CA ASN A 233 1.84 7.79 22.36
C ASN A 233 2.82 6.88 21.66
N PHE A 234 3.75 7.47 20.90
CA PHE A 234 4.77 6.71 20.20
C PHE A 234 6.16 7.07 20.73
N ILE A 235 6.90 6.05 21.11
CA ILE A 235 8.35 6.13 21.33
C ILE A 235 9.02 5.49 20.12
N SER A 236 10.06 6.10 19.59
CA SER A 236 10.87 5.50 18.51
C SER A 236 12.28 5.26 18.99
N GLN A 237 12.78 4.04 18.77
CA GLN A 237 14.18 3.70 19.00
C GLN A 237 14.76 3.02 17.77
N THR A 238 16.06 3.26 17.55
CA THR A 238 16.78 2.77 16.39
C THR A 238 17.87 1.81 16.80
N PHE A 239 17.95 0.70 16.09
CA PHE A 239 18.94 -0.34 16.25
C PHE A 239 19.55 -0.66 14.88
N THR A 240 20.73 -1.26 14.89
CA THR A 240 21.38 -1.78 13.69
C THR A 240 21.68 -3.26 13.91
N ALA A 241 21.37 -4.07 12.91
CA ALA A 241 21.74 -5.48 12.85
C ALA A 241 22.65 -5.70 11.64
N GLN A 242 23.60 -6.62 11.77
CA GLN A 242 24.42 -7.10 10.64
C GLN A 242 23.95 -8.49 10.24
N SER A 243 23.88 -8.76 8.94
CA SER A 243 23.56 -10.09 8.40
C SER A 243 24.60 -10.50 7.35
N SER A 244 25.25 -11.64 7.57
CA SER A 244 26.32 -12.18 6.70
C SER A 244 25.83 -13.12 5.60
N GLU A 245 24.67 -13.73 5.80
CA GLU A 245 24.00 -14.53 4.79
C GLU A 245 23.00 -13.65 4.05
N PHE A 246 23.03 -13.63 2.70
CA PHE A 246 21.82 -13.61 1.85
C PHE A 246 22.19 -13.50 0.35
N THR A 247 22.82 -14.54 -0.18
CA THR A 247 23.14 -14.66 -1.62
C THR A 247 22.23 -15.70 -2.30
N GLY A 248 20.93 -15.44 -2.40
CA GLY A 248 20.05 -16.23 -3.28
C GLY A 248 18.59 -16.27 -2.87
N PHE A 249 17.72 -15.58 -3.61
CA PHE A 249 16.27 -15.58 -3.38
C PHE A 249 15.51 -16.28 -4.51
N HIS A 250 14.81 -17.37 -4.20
CA HIS A 250 13.67 -17.84 -5.00
C HIS A 250 12.36 -17.18 -4.51
N LYS A 251 11.54 -16.71 -5.46
CA LYS A 251 10.47 -15.70 -5.32
C LYS A 251 9.33 -15.96 -4.31
N ALA A 252 9.18 -17.15 -3.71
CA ALA A 252 7.97 -17.51 -2.97
C ALA A 252 8.12 -17.59 -1.43
N PHE A 253 9.34 -17.60 -0.87
CA PHE A 253 9.58 -17.77 0.57
C PHE A 253 10.42 -16.64 1.21
N ARG A 254 10.45 -15.47 0.56
CA ARG A 254 11.37 -14.35 0.85
C ARG A 254 11.37 -13.88 2.31
N GLY A 255 10.21 -13.81 2.96
CA GLY A 255 10.09 -13.25 4.30
C GLY A 255 10.48 -14.19 5.43
N ARG A 256 10.09 -15.47 5.34
CA ARG A 256 10.34 -16.43 6.43
C ARG A 256 11.82 -16.73 6.59
N ALA A 257 12.57 -16.84 5.49
CA ALA A 257 14.01 -17.09 5.56
C ALA A 257 14.77 -15.93 6.22
N ILE A 258 14.39 -14.68 5.92
CA ILE A 258 14.94 -13.46 6.58
C ILE A 258 14.68 -13.51 8.09
N LEU A 259 13.46 -13.84 8.51
CA LEU A 259 13.17 -14.03 9.93
C LEU A 259 13.96 -15.18 10.53
N SER A 260 14.04 -16.30 9.83
CA SER A 260 14.70 -17.49 10.35
C SER A 260 16.18 -17.26 10.61
N SER A 261 16.88 -16.50 9.78
CA SER A 261 18.27 -16.15 10.04
C SER A 261 18.42 -15.05 11.11
N LEU A 262 17.57 -14.01 11.09
CA LEU A 262 17.69 -12.87 12.02
C LEU A 262 17.16 -13.16 13.44
N ILE A 263 16.18 -14.05 13.58
CA ILE A 263 15.54 -14.40 14.86
C ILE A 263 16.03 -15.75 15.38
N TYR A 264 16.24 -16.74 14.50
CA TYR A 264 16.45 -18.13 14.90
C TYR A 264 17.83 -18.70 14.52
N GLY A 265 18.76 -17.89 13.99
CA GLY A 265 20.15 -18.31 13.86
C GLY A 265 20.78 -18.54 15.24
N GLU A 266 21.56 -19.61 15.42
CA GLU A 266 22.18 -19.95 16.73
C GLU A 266 23.14 -18.85 17.26
N GLU A 267 23.60 -17.95 16.38
CA GLU A 267 24.39 -16.76 16.73
C GLU A 267 23.54 -15.48 16.94
N HIS A 268 22.21 -15.55 16.77
CA HIS A 268 21.32 -14.41 16.53
C HIS A 268 20.11 -14.29 17.47
N ASP A 269 20.14 -14.92 18.66
CA ASP A 269 19.21 -14.65 19.78
C ASP A 269 19.09 -13.15 20.15
N GLY A 270 19.96 -12.28 19.61
CA GLY A 270 19.96 -10.84 19.82
C GLY A 270 18.62 -10.16 19.56
N LEU A 271 17.90 -10.49 18.48
CA LEU A 271 16.64 -9.82 18.15
C LEU A 271 15.52 -10.22 19.11
N LYS A 272 15.45 -11.50 19.47
CA LYS A 272 14.51 -12.02 20.47
C LYS A 272 14.80 -11.47 21.87
N ARG A 273 16.08 -11.44 22.27
CA ARG A 273 16.50 -10.83 23.54
C ARG A 273 16.23 -9.33 23.58
N LEU A 274 16.45 -8.63 22.46
CA LEU A 274 16.08 -7.23 22.32
C LEU A 274 14.57 -7.06 22.49
N TYR A 275 13.76 -7.83 21.77
CA TYR A 275 12.31 -7.72 21.88
C TYR A 275 11.81 -7.98 23.30
N ALA A 276 12.30 -9.04 23.94
CA ALA A 276 12.00 -9.34 25.34
C ALA A 276 12.42 -8.22 26.30
N SER A 277 13.63 -7.66 26.14
CA SER A 277 14.09 -6.56 27.01
C SER A 277 13.31 -5.25 26.80
N LEU A 278 12.77 -5.04 25.60
CA LEU A 278 11.89 -3.91 25.32
C LEU A 278 10.51 -4.07 25.97
N LEU A 279 9.99 -5.30 26.05
CA LEU A 279 8.72 -5.61 26.73
C LEU A 279 8.82 -5.51 28.25
N GLU A 280 10.01 -5.63 28.83
CA GLU A 280 10.25 -5.51 30.28
C GLU A 280 10.28 -4.06 30.78
N ARG A 281 10.09 -3.07 29.90
CA ARG A 281 10.14 -1.64 30.27
C ARG A 281 8.81 -1.15 30.83
N ASP A 282 8.87 -0.53 32.02
CA ASP A 282 7.70 0.01 32.71
C ASP A 282 7.06 1.24 32.02
N ASP A 283 7.78 1.91 31.11
CA ASP A 283 7.32 3.10 30.39
C ASP A 283 6.64 2.79 29.05
N ILE A 284 6.47 1.51 28.71
CA ILE A 284 5.93 1.06 27.42
C ILE A 284 4.82 0.03 27.68
N ASP A 285 3.70 0.21 26.99
CA ASP A 285 2.62 -0.78 27.01
C ASP A 285 2.79 -1.84 25.92
N GLN A 286 3.36 -1.45 24.77
CA GLN A 286 3.36 -2.23 23.54
C GLN A 286 4.63 -2.03 22.72
N VAL A 287 5.12 -3.09 22.08
CA VAL A 287 6.33 -3.03 21.23
C VAL A 287 6.00 -3.50 19.81
N ALA A 288 6.24 -2.61 18.84
CA ALA A 288 6.17 -2.90 17.41
C ALA A 288 7.59 -2.96 16.82
N LEU A 289 7.98 -4.13 16.32
CA LEU A 289 9.29 -4.32 15.70
C LEU A 289 9.21 -4.05 14.19
N MET A 290 9.99 -3.08 13.70
CA MET A 290 10.10 -2.75 12.28
C MET A 290 11.51 -3.04 11.76
N LEU A 291 11.64 -4.04 10.91
CA LEU A 291 12.89 -4.38 10.23
C LEU A 291 12.99 -3.64 8.91
N HIS A 292 13.99 -2.78 8.75
CA HIS A 292 14.27 -2.06 7.51
C HIS A 292 15.35 -2.80 6.73
N TYR A 293 14.99 -3.29 5.55
CA TYR A 293 15.86 -4.06 4.68
C TYR A 293 16.24 -3.26 3.43
N PRO A 294 17.54 -3.10 3.08
CA PRO A 294 18.01 -2.17 2.05
C PRO A 294 17.81 -2.72 0.62
N LYS A 295 16.67 -3.38 0.34
CA LYS A 295 16.27 -3.84 -0.99
C LYS A 295 14.82 -3.51 -1.26
N THR A 296 14.53 -3.23 -2.53
CA THR A 296 13.15 -3.04 -3.00
C THR A 296 12.50 -4.40 -3.25
N ASP A 297 11.47 -4.71 -2.46
CA ASP A 297 10.63 -5.90 -2.59
C ASP A 297 9.21 -5.59 -2.07
N ARG A 298 8.33 -6.60 -2.01
CA ARG A 298 7.07 -6.51 -1.26
C ARG A 298 7.40 -6.46 0.23
N SER A 299 6.85 -5.47 0.92
CA SER A 299 6.87 -5.37 2.39
C SER A 299 5.76 -6.26 2.96
N PHE A 300 5.91 -6.68 4.21
CA PHE A 300 4.99 -7.63 4.85
C PHE A 300 5.15 -7.60 6.36
N ALA A 301 4.11 -8.04 7.07
CA ALA A 301 4.12 -8.24 8.50
C ALA A 301 3.95 -9.73 8.87
N PHE A 302 4.67 -10.16 9.90
CA PHE A 302 4.34 -11.36 10.66
C PHE A 302 3.55 -10.94 11.88
N ARG A 303 2.32 -11.41 11.91
CA ARG A 303 1.38 -11.21 13.01
C ARG A 303 1.12 -12.53 13.69
N CYS A 304 0.78 -12.49 14.97
CA CYS A 304 0.29 -13.67 15.66
C CYS A 304 -1.07 -14.05 15.13
N PHE A 305 -1.28 -15.36 14.93
CA PHE A 305 -2.61 -15.91 14.65
C PHE A 305 -3.03 -16.74 15.86
N TYR A 306 -4.27 -16.60 16.32
CA TYR A 306 -4.82 -17.55 17.27
C TYR A 306 -4.93 -18.91 16.56
N HIS A 307 -4.02 -19.82 16.86
CA HIS A 307 -4.06 -21.19 16.34
C HIS A 307 -5.20 -22.04 16.91
N GLN A 308 -6.06 -21.47 17.76
CA GLN A 308 -7.12 -22.21 18.44
C GLN A 308 -8.47 -21.91 17.81
N ARG A 309 -8.77 -22.57 16.70
CA ARG A 309 -10.16 -22.83 16.35
C ARG A 309 -10.69 -23.91 17.31
N PRO A 310 -11.68 -23.64 18.18
CA PRO A 310 -12.19 -24.62 19.15
C PRO A 310 -12.80 -25.87 18.49
N ASP A 311 -13.21 -25.74 17.22
CA ASP A 311 -13.97 -26.73 16.45
C ASP A 311 -13.10 -27.55 15.48
N LYS A 312 -11.84 -27.18 15.25
CA LYS A 312 -10.95 -27.92 14.35
C LYS A 312 -9.96 -28.73 15.17
N LYS A 313 -9.96 -30.05 14.95
CA LYS A 313 -8.91 -30.95 15.45
C LYS A 313 -7.55 -30.27 15.17
N PRO A 314 -6.70 -30.10 16.20
CA PRO A 314 -5.38 -29.54 16.00
C PRO A 314 -4.70 -30.31 14.87
N PRO A 315 -3.97 -29.64 13.96
CA PRO A 315 -3.32 -30.32 12.85
C PRO A 315 -2.49 -31.48 13.41
N ALA A 316 -2.57 -32.65 12.75
CA ALA A 316 -1.97 -33.91 13.21
C ALA A 316 -0.44 -33.85 13.39
N LYS A 317 0.18 -32.75 12.93
CA LYS A 317 1.48 -32.30 13.40
C LYS A 317 1.26 -30.91 13.98
N PRO A 318 1.63 -30.65 15.25
CA PRO A 318 1.76 -29.28 15.69
C PRO A 318 2.73 -28.63 14.71
N LEU A 319 2.24 -27.74 13.85
CA LEU A 319 3.13 -26.76 13.25
C LEU A 319 3.69 -26.02 14.45
N SER A 320 4.92 -26.35 14.79
CA SER A 320 5.69 -25.78 15.87
C SER A 320 6.06 -24.32 15.55
N LEU A 321 5.08 -23.51 15.14
CA LEU A 321 5.09 -22.06 15.38
C LEU A 321 4.80 -21.88 16.87
N HIS A 322 5.71 -22.43 17.67
CA HIS A 322 5.73 -22.25 19.10
C HIS A 322 6.24 -20.84 19.35
N ARG A 323 5.28 -20.04 19.82
CA ARG A 323 5.36 -18.73 20.47
C ARG A 323 4.97 -17.56 19.58
N CYS A 324 3.81 -16.98 19.93
CA CYS A 324 3.29 -15.69 19.46
C CYS A 324 4.14 -14.52 20.00
N ASP A 325 5.45 -14.70 20.15
CA ASP A 325 6.33 -13.72 20.79
C ASP A 325 6.97 -12.81 19.73
N ASP A 326 6.86 -13.14 18.45
CA ASP A 326 7.65 -12.53 17.37
C ASP A 326 6.72 -11.84 16.33
N GLU A 327 6.09 -10.73 16.71
CA GLU A 327 5.38 -9.85 15.77
C GLU A 327 6.32 -8.80 15.19
N LEU A 328 6.41 -8.74 13.86
CA LEU A 328 7.26 -7.74 13.22
C LEU A 328 6.81 -7.39 11.82
N ALA A 329 7.10 -6.16 11.43
CA ALA A 329 6.95 -5.64 10.08
C ALA A 329 8.31 -5.61 9.37
N VAL A 330 8.37 -6.04 8.12
CA VAL A 330 9.55 -5.94 7.26
C VAL A 330 9.30 -4.92 6.16
N ILE A 331 10.08 -3.84 6.19
CA ILE A 331 10.06 -2.76 5.22
C ILE A 331 11.17 -2.98 4.20
N THR A 332 10.77 -3.28 2.97
CA THR A 332 11.64 -3.61 1.83
C THR A 332 11.53 -2.54 0.75
N HIS A 333 11.80 -1.29 1.10
CA HIS A 333 11.76 -0.18 0.16
C HIS A 333 13.08 0.57 0.17
N LYS A 334 13.75 0.62 -0.98
CA LYS A 334 14.89 1.54 -1.13
C LYS A 334 14.37 2.98 -1.05
N LEU A 335 14.99 3.77 -0.18
CA LEU A 335 14.61 5.16 0.05
C LEU A 335 15.28 6.08 -0.96
N GLU A 336 14.51 6.46 -1.97
CA GLU A 336 14.88 7.49 -2.94
C GLU A 336 14.15 8.80 -2.61
N HIS A 337 14.73 9.93 -3.01
CA HIS A 337 14.25 11.27 -2.62
C HIS A 337 12.75 11.51 -2.94
N ASN A 338 12.23 10.87 -3.97
CA ASN A 338 10.86 11.07 -4.44
C ASN A 338 9.87 9.98 -3.95
N ASN A 339 10.33 8.97 -3.20
CA ASN A 339 9.51 7.82 -2.83
C ASN A 339 9.26 7.69 -1.31
N TRP A 340 9.82 8.57 -0.48
CA TRP A 340 9.61 8.53 0.97
C TRP A 340 8.14 8.65 1.40
N PRO A 341 7.23 9.40 0.72
CA PRO A 341 5.82 9.44 1.13
C PRO A 341 5.14 8.08 1.00
N ARG A 342 5.53 7.30 -0.02
CA ARG A 342 5.06 5.93 -0.20
C ARG A 342 5.60 5.02 0.89
N VAL A 343 6.84 5.22 1.33
CA VAL A 343 7.39 4.47 2.47
C VAL A 343 6.61 4.75 3.75
N ALA A 344 6.12 5.98 3.95
CA ALA A 344 5.25 6.27 5.10
C ALA A 344 3.93 5.47 5.01
N VAL A 345 3.31 5.38 3.83
CA VAL A 345 2.13 4.52 3.60
C VAL A 345 2.45 3.07 3.91
N THR A 346 3.55 2.53 3.37
CA THR A 346 3.98 1.15 3.60
C THR A 346 4.23 0.88 5.09
N GLN A 347 5.01 1.73 5.76
CA GLN A 347 5.29 1.58 7.20
C GLN A 347 4.00 1.57 8.02
N THR A 348 3.06 2.46 7.69
CA THR A 348 1.76 2.53 8.38
C THR A 348 0.95 1.27 8.14
N HIS A 349 0.84 0.83 6.88
CA HIS A 349 0.13 -0.39 6.50
C HIS A 349 0.69 -1.62 7.23
N GLU A 350 2.01 -1.82 7.18
CA GLU A 350 2.65 -2.96 7.86
C GLU A 350 2.58 -2.87 9.39
N LEU A 351 2.62 -1.66 9.96
CA LEU A 351 2.42 -1.47 11.39
C LEU A 351 1.03 -1.92 11.83
N LEU A 352 -0.01 -1.54 11.09
CA LEU A 352 -1.40 -1.86 11.43
C LEU A 352 -1.66 -3.37 11.45
N HIS A 353 -0.96 -4.14 10.61
CA HIS A 353 -1.01 -5.59 10.67
C HIS A 353 -0.52 -6.17 12.00
N LEU A 354 0.46 -5.53 12.66
CA LEU A 354 0.93 -5.96 13.97
C LEU A 354 -0.15 -5.80 15.04
N PHE A 355 -1.07 -4.86 14.86
CA PHE A 355 -2.20 -4.63 15.76
C PHE A 355 -3.49 -5.29 15.27
N GLY A 356 -3.40 -6.33 14.44
CA GLY A 356 -4.54 -7.18 14.10
C GLY A 356 -5.28 -6.86 12.81
N ALA A 357 -4.98 -5.73 12.15
CA ALA A 357 -5.61 -5.39 10.88
C ALA A 357 -5.24 -6.40 9.77
N ALA A 358 -6.21 -6.75 8.92
CA ALA A 358 -5.99 -7.57 7.74
C ALA A 358 -6.10 -6.77 6.43
N ASP A 359 -5.44 -7.26 5.39
CA ASP A 359 -5.55 -6.73 4.04
C ASP A 359 -6.99 -6.87 3.51
N LEU A 360 -7.61 -5.73 3.19
CA LEU A 360 -8.91 -5.73 2.53
C LEU A 360 -8.79 -6.18 1.08
N TYR A 361 -7.68 -5.87 0.40
CA TYR A 361 -7.47 -6.25 -1.01
C TYR A 361 -7.43 -7.76 -1.28
N ASN A 362 -7.39 -8.59 -0.23
CA ASN A 362 -7.45 -10.04 -0.36
C ASN A 362 -8.89 -10.59 -0.32
N ILE A 363 -9.88 -9.75 0.01
CA ILE A 363 -11.27 -10.15 0.24
C ILE A 363 -12.14 -9.81 -0.96
N ARG A 364 -12.82 -10.82 -1.51
CA ARG A 364 -13.55 -10.71 -2.78
C ARG A 364 -14.58 -9.59 -2.79
N ASP A 365 -15.39 -9.56 -1.75
CA ASP A 365 -16.56 -8.68 -1.69
C ASP A 365 -16.19 -7.30 -1.09
N ALA A 366 -14.90 -7.02 -0.89
CA ALA A 366 -14.41 -5.76 -0.37
C ALA A 366 -14.02 -4.74 -1.45
N ALA A 367 -14.06 -5.07 -2.75
CA ALA A 367 -13.56 -4.20 -3.84
C ALA A 367 -14.08 -2.76 -3.82
N THR A 368 -15.32 -2.56 -3.36
CA THR A 368 -16.00 -1.27 -3.29
C THR A 368 -16.32 -0.83 -1.85
N PHE A 369 -15.89 -1.59 -0.86
CA PHE A 369 -16.09 -1.30 0.57
C PHE A 369 -14.85 -0.60 1.12
N ALA A 370 -15.02 0.49 1.88
CA ALA A 370 -13.91 1.20 2.53
C ALA A 370 -12.75 1.54 1.57
N THR A 371 -13.06 2.11 0.40
CA THR A 371 -12.14 2.30 -0.73
C THR A 371 -11.02 3.31 -0.52
N THR A 372 -11.03 4.00 0.62
CA THR A 372 -9.97 4.92 1.08
C THR A 372 -9.20 4.36 2.27
N ASP A 373 -9.55 3.18 2.77
CA ASP A 373 -8.86 2.55 3.89
C ASP A 373 -7.44 2.15 3.50
N ILE A 374 -6.48 2.44 4.36
CA ILE A 374 -5.07 2.11 4.13
C ILE A 374 -4.79 0.61 3.95
N MET A 375 -5.68 -0.26 4.43
CA MET A 375 -5.61 -1.70 4.22
C MET A 375 -6.18 -2.15 2.87
N HIS A 376 -6.64 -1.22 2.03
CA HIS A 376 -7.41 -1.53 0.82
C HIS A 376 -6.62 -1.48 -0.47
N TYR A 377 -5.74 -0.50 -0.67
CA TYR A 377 -4.89 -0.41 -1.86
C TYR A 377 -3.51 0.13 -1.48
N ALA A 378 -2.57 0.04 -2.43
CA ALA A 378 -1.38 0.86 -2.37
C ALA A 378 -1.76 2.30 -2.71
N TYR A 379 -1.44 3.25 -1.84
CA TYR A 379 -1.64 4.68 -2.08
C TYR A 379 -0.31 5.41 -2.20
N PRO A 380 -0.27 6.54 -2.91
CA PRO A 380 0.98 7.26 -3.11
C PRO A 380 1.42 8.01 -1.84
N ARG A 381 0.47 8.43 -0.99
CA ARG A 381 0.73 9.29 0.19
C ARG A 381 -0.30 9.01 1.29
N LEU A 382 0.08 9.21 2.56
CA LEU A 382 -0.81 8.96 3.70
C LEU A 382 -2.05 9.86 3.73
N GLN A 383 -1.93 11.12 3.30
CA GLN A 383 -3.08 12.02 3.19
C GLN A 383 -4.11 11.56 2.13
N ASP A 384 -3.77 10.61 1.26
CA ASP A 384 -4.71 10.01 0.33
C ASP A 384 -5.39 8.76 0.93
N THR A 385 -5.17 8.47 2.20
CA THR A 385 -5.70 7.30 2.90
C THR A 385 -6.43 7.69 4.17
N ASP A 386 -7.17 6.72 4.68
CA ASP A 386 -7.84 6.81 5.96
C ASP A 386 -7.74 5.50 6.76
N ILE A 387 -8.08 5.58 8.05
CA ILE A 387 -8.51 4.42 8.82
C ILE A 387 -10.03 4.40 8.74
N GLN A 388 -10.63 3.42 8.09
CA GLN A 388 -12.09 3.24 8.04
C GLN A 388 -12.54 2.36 9.22
N PRO A 389 -13.84 2.32 9.54
CA PRO A 389 -14.34 1.66 10.75
C PRO A 389 -13.87 0.22 10.96
N LEU A 390 -13.72 -0.57 9.89
CA LEU A 390 -13.25 -1.96 9.99
C LEU A 390 -11.81 -2.07 10.48
N THR A 391 -10.91 -1.25 9.93
CA THR A 391 -9.52 -1.20 10.39
C THR A 391 -9.44 -0.59 11.79
N ALA A 392 -10.22 0.45 12.10
CA ALA A 392 -10.31 1.02 13.45
C ALA A 392 -10.75 -0.02 14.49
N TRP A 393 -11.76 -0.83 14.16
CA TRP A 393 -12.21 -1.93 15.02
C TRP A 393 -11.13 -3.01 15.18
N ALA A 394 -10.48 -3.41 14.09
CA ALA A 394 -9.45 -4.45 14.12
C ALA A 394 -8.25 -4.06 15.00
N ILE A 395 -7.87 -2.78 15.02
CA ILE A 395 -6.75 -2.27 15.84
C ILE A 395 -7.16 -1.79 17.23
N GLY A 396 -8.42 -2.00 17.66
CA GLY A 396 -8.89 -1.64 19.00
C GLY A 396 -9.13 -0.13 19.21
N TRP A 397 -9.39 0.62 18.15
CA TRP A 397 -9.86 2.02 18.25
C TRP A 397 -11.36 2.15 18.33
N LEU A 398 -12.10 1.18 17.77
CA LEU A 398 -13.55 1.10 17.83
C LEU A 398 -13.94 -0.18 18.58
N ASP A 399 -14.85 -0.07 19.54
CA ASP A 399 -15.30 -1.23 20.32
C ASP A 399 -16.28 -2.09 19.52
N ASP A 400 -17.24 -1.44 18.86
CA ASP A 400 -18.28 -2.12 18.09
C ASP A 400 -17.76 -2.56 16.72
N MET A 401 -18.04 -3.82 16.38
CA MET A 401 -17.74 -4.38 15.07
C MET A 401 -18.62 -3.72 14.00
N PRO A 402 -18.05 -3.14 12.93
CA PRO A 402 -18.82 -2.45 11.92
C PRO A 402 -19.52 -3.42 10.97
N GLU A 403 -20.57 -2.94 10.30
CA GLU A 403 -21.24 -3.69 9.24
C GLU A 403 -20.38 -3.78 7.98
N THR A 404 -20.29 -4.99 7.41
CA THR A 404 -19.50 -5.28 6.21
C THR A 404 -20.29 -6.14 5.22
N PRO A 405 -20.01 -6.04 3.91
CA PRO A 405 -20.64 -6.89 2.89
C PRO A 405 -20.06 -8.33 2.83
N PHE A 406 -19.15 -8.66 3.75
CA PHE A 406 -18.51 -9.95 3.88
C PHE A 406 -18.44 -10.35 5.36
N PRO A 407 -18.33 -11.64 5.70
CA PRO A 407 -18.18 -12.07 7.09
C PRO A 407 -16.88 -11.57 7.73
N ILE A 408 -16.95 -11.24 9.01
CA ILE A 408 -15.81 -10.97 9.87
C ILE A 408 -15.59 -12.20 10.78
N GLU A 409 -14.35 -12.67 10.88
CA GLU A 409 -13.89 -13.66 11.86
C GLU A 409 -12.95 -12.92 12.81
N ASP A 410 -13.41 -12.72 14.05
CA ASP A 410 -12.59 -12.26 15.16
C ASP A 410 -11.95 -13.48 15.82
N GLN A 411 -10.62 -13.48 15.93
CA GLN A 411 -9.84 -14.62 16.39
C GLN A 411 -9.24 -14.40 17.76
#